data_AF-A0A2G9TL77-F1
#
_entry.id   AF-A0A2G9TL77-F1
#
_cell.length_a   1.000
_cell.length_b   1.000
_cell.length_c   1.000
_cell.angle_alpha   90.00
_cell.angle_beta   90.00
_cell.angle_gamma   90.00
#
_symmetry.space_group_name_H-M   'P 1'
#
loop_
_entity.id
_entity.type
_entity.pdbx_description
1 polymer ?
#
loop_
_entity_poly.entity_id
_entity_poly.type
_entity_poly.pdbx_seq_one_letter_code
_entity_poly.pdbx_strand_id
1 'polypeptide(L)'
;MQIRDLSLAIEQCISTASSVWSPELQKALLKAAHFGMAFSNGYDSNRFARFLRELRVLNEVHRRRIGMPITYSQFQELGESCLINRLIDIGAYGLAAEICSWLKRDQQEGIDRVLLEWVQVLLQLGDVQEALTRAAAAQRPQLMHQVVRHLMKGQKRAEYELAIRKIPLAQCLYQDLIRDESERGSSKMMLALLEQASDFERQTMFHLDALENEINPAERLNYLRRAKESARNMGDKGVEELLNDIAAFAPGQSERGQDQLTIRDTVIEFAADPQKVAQFKHQAKLTDKQ
;
A
#
# COMPACT_ATOMS: atom_id res chain seq x y z
N MET A 1 -2.43 52.95 -37.44
CA MET A 1 -1.25 52.19 -36.98
C MET A 1 -1.49 50.73 -37.40
N GLN A 2 -0.94 50.30 -38.54
CA GLN A 2 -1.05 48.89 -38.95
C GLN A 2 -0.15 48.07 -38.02
N ILE A 3 -0.73 47.11 -37.28
CA ILE A 3 0.04 46.06 -36.60
C ILE A 3 0.64 45.22 -37.73
N ARG A 4 1.86 45.56 -38.17
CA ARG A 4 2.48 44.93 -39.36
C ARG A 4 2.90 43.48 -39.12
N ASP A 5 3.06 43.06 -37.87
CA ASP A 5 3.26 41.66 -37.49
C ASP A 5 2.61 41.35 -36.15
N LEU A 6 1.38 40.82 -36.20
CA LEU A 6 0.67 40.35 -35.01
C LEU A 6 1.48 39.28 -34.26
N SER A 7 2.16 38.41 -35.01
CA SER A 7 3.04 37.37 -34.46
C SER A 7 4.21 37.95 -33.67
N LEU A 8 4.81 39.05 -34.13
CA LEU A 8 5.88 39.76 -33.41
C LEU A 8 5.37 40.34 -32.08
N ALA A 9 4.18 40.95 -32.10
CA ALA A 9 3.57 41.51 -30.88
C ALA A 9 3.28 40.42 -29.83
N ILE A 10 2.79 39.25 -30.27
CA ILE A 10 2.56 38.09 -29.39
C ILE A 10 3.87 37.63 -28.74
N GLU A 11 4.93 37.43 -29.54
CA GLU A 11 6.24 37.00 -29.02
C GLU A 11 6.86 38.05 -28.08
N GLN A 12 6.70 39.34 -28.36
CA GLN A 12 7.15 40.42 -27.48
C GLN A 12 6.41 40.42 -26.14
N CYS A 13 5.09 40.20 -26.15
CA CYS A 13 4.31 40.07 -24.90
C CYS A 13 4.78 38.86 -24.07
N ILE A 14 5.04 37.71 -24.70
CA ILE A 14 5.53 36.50 -24.03
C ILE A 14 6.93 36.71 -23.46
N SER A 15 7.85 37.24 -24.27
CA SER A 15 9.23 37.54 -23.87
C SER A 15 9.27 38.54 -22.71
N THR A 16 8.46 39.60 -22.77
CA THR A 16 8.35 40.58 -21.68
C THR A 16 7.79 39.93 -20.41
N ALA A 17 6.75 39.10 -20.53
CA ALA A 17 6.19 38.37 -19.40
C ALA A 17 7.22 37.44 -18.72
N SER A 18 8.18 36.89 -19.46
CA SER A 18 9.23 36.02 -18.91
C SER A 18 10.25 36.75 -18.03
N SER A 19 10.42 38.07 -18.22
CA SER A 19 11.41 38.90 -17.52
C SER A 19 10.81 39.69 -16.35
N VAL A 20 9.50 39.89 -16.35
CA VAL A 20 8.78 40.63 -15.31
C VAL A 20 8.54 39.74 -14.09
N TRP A 21 8.68 40.29 -12.88
CA TRP A 21 8.48 39.55 -11.62
C TRP A 21 7.11 39.84 -10.96
N SER A 22 6.36 40.84 -11.42
CA SER A 22 4.99 41.13 -10.96
C SER A 22 3.99 40.12 -11.56
N PRO A 23 3.29 39.32 -10.75
CA PRO A 23 2.28 38.38 -11.25
C PRO A 23 1.12 39.07 -11.97
N GLU A 24 0.76 40.29 -11.57
CA GLU A 24 -0.32 41.08 -12.17
C GLU A 24 0.05 41.49 -13.60
N LEU A 25 1.25 42.02 -13.78
CA LEU A 25 1.75 42.45 -15.09
C LEU A 25 2.03 41.26 -16.01
N GLN A 26 2.59 40.16 -15.49
CA GLN A 26 2.72 38.90 -16.22
C GLN A 26 1.36 38.43 -16.76
N LYS A 27 0.33 38.38 -15.91
CA LYS A 27 -1.03 37.96 -16.32
C LYS A 27 -1.62 38.87 -17.38
N ALA A 28 -1.44 40.19 -17.26
CA ALA A 28 -1.93 41.15 -18.26
C ALA A 28 -1.29 40.93 -19.63
N LEU A 29 0.04 40.77 -19.67
CA LEU A 29 0.80 40.52 -20.90
C LEU A 29 0.41 39.17 -21.54
N LEU A 30 0.21 38.13 -20.73
CA LEU A 30 -0.18 36.81 -21.24
C LEU A 30 -1.61 36.76 -21.76
N LYS A 31 -2.52 37.51 -21.14
CA LYS A 31 -3.88 37.70 -21.68
C LYS A 31 -3.82 38.40 -23.03
N ALA A 32 -3.06 39.50 -23.14
CA ALA A 32 -2.88 40.21 -24.41
C ALA A 32 -2.30 39.30 -25.52
N ALA A 33 -1.26 38.52 -25.19
CA ALA A 33 -0.71 37.51 -26.09
C ALA A 33 -1.77 36.47 -26.49
N HIS A 34 -2.54 35.96 -25.52
CA HIS A 34 -3.58 34.96 -25.77
C HIS A 34 -4.70 35.46 -26.68
N PHE A 35 -5.15 36.70 -26.49
CA PHE A 35 -6.10 37.34 -27.39
C PHE A 35 -5.52 37.49 -28.79
N GLY A 36 -4.26 37.91 -28.93
CA GLY A 36 -3.59 38.02 -30.23
C GLY A 36 -3.49 36.70 -30.97
N MET A 37 -3.22 35.59 -30.27
CA MET A 37 -3.11 34.25 -30.89
C MET A 37 -4.40 33.82 -31.59
N ALA A 38 -5.58 34.24 -31.11
CA ALA A 38 -6.87 33.93 -31.75
C ALA A 38 -7.01 34.50 -33.16
N PHE A 39 -6.22 35.53 -33.50
CA PHE A 39 -6.23 36.21 -34.80
C PHE A 39 -4.97 35.93 -35.64
N SER A 40 -4.03 35.12 -35.13
CA SER A 40 -2.80 34.73 -35.84
C SER A 40 -2.96 33.34 -36.43
N ASN A 41 -2.87 33.20 -37.76
CA ASN A 41 -2.81 31.89 -38.40
C ASN A 41 -1.46 31.22 -38.09
N GLY A 42 -1.48 30.06 -37.42
CA GLY A 42 -0.29 29.20 -37.27
C GLY A 42 0.54 29.39 -35.98
N TYR A 43 0.04 30.08 -34.96
CA TYR A 43 0.74 30.09 -33.66
C TYR A 43 0.62 28.72 -32.96
N ASP A 44 1.73 28.16 -32.47
CA ASP A 44 1.73 26.88 -31.76
C ASP A 44 1.19 27.02 -30.32
N SER A 45 -0.08 26.63 -30.14
CA SER A 45 -0.74 26.56 -28.82
C SER A 45 0.01 25.68 -27.82
N ASN A 46 0.78 24.67 -28.27
CA ASN A 46 1.56 23.81 -27.38
C ASN A 46 2.76 24.56 -26.80
N ARG A 47 3.45 25.38 -27.62
CA ARG A 47 4.54 26.26 -27.16
C ARG A 47 4.05 27.24 -26.11
N PHE A 48 2.89 27.86 -26.30
CA PHE A 48 2.30 28.76 -25.30
C PHE A 48 1.93 28.02 -24.01
N ALA A 49 1.27 26.86 -24.12
CA ALA A 49 0.91 26.06 -22.96
C ALA A 49 2.14 25.54 -22.19
N ARG A 50 3.25 25.25 -22.88
CA ARG A 50 4.53 24.94 -22.26
C ARG A 50 5.09 26.16 -21.51
N PHE A 51 5.16 27.32 -22.16
CA PHE A 51 5.61 28.57 -21.54
C PHE A 51 4.82 28.89 -20.25
N LEU A 52 3.49 28.76 -20.27
CA LEU A 52 2.66 29.00 -19.08
C LEU A 52 3.00 28.05 -17.91
N ARG A 53 3.30 26.78 -18.21
CA ARG A 53 3.72 25.80 -17.19
C ARG A 53 5.07 26.18 -16.59
N GLU A 54 6.03 26.54 -17.42
CA GLU A 54 7.36 26.98 -16.99
C GLU A 54 7.30 28.26 -16.15
N LEU A 55 6.50 29.25 -16.57
CA LEU A 55 6.31 30.49 -15.82
C LEU A 55 5.62 30.25 -14.47
N ARG A 56 4.69 29.29 -14.40
CA ARG A 56 4.11 28.85 -13.12
C ARG A 56 5.17 28.30 -12.19
N VAL A 57 6.05 27.43 -12.69
CA VAL A 57 7.18 26.85 -11.92
C VAL A 57 8.07 27.97 -11.37
N LEU A 58 8.50 28.91 -12.21
CA LEU A 58 9.34 30.03 -11.80
C LEU A 58 8.70 30.87 -10.70
N ASN A 59 7.44 31.24 -10.88
CA ASN A 59 6.71 32.02 -9.89
C ASN A 59 6.61 31.31 -8.54
N GLU A 60 6.44 29.99 -8.52
CA GLU A 60 6.38 29.22 -7.26
C GLU A 60 7.75 29.11 -6.57
N VAL A 61 8.81 28.90 -7.35
CA VAL A 61 10.19 28.92 -6.85
C VAL A 61 10.53 30.28 -6.24
N HIS A 62 10.07 31.38 -6.86
CA HIS A 62 10.24 32.74 -6.32
C HIS A 62 9.40 32.98 -5.05
N ARG A 63 8.12 32.57 -5.04
CA ARG A 63 7.19 32.81 -3.92
C ARG A 63 7.64 32.14 -2.62
N ARG A 64 8.10 30.89 -2.68
CA ARG A 64 8.40 30.10 -1.47
C ARG A 64 9.73 30.46 -0.80
N ARG A 65 10.43 31.51 -1.26
CA ARG A 65 11.75 31.94 -0.75
C ARG A 65 12.74 30.78 -0.57
N ILE A 66 12.76 29.86 -1.53
CA ILE A 66 13.57 28.62 -1.50
C ILE A 66 15.07 28.90 -1.73
N GLY A 67 15.50 30.17 -1.63
CA GLY A 67 16.88 30.58 -1.90
C GLY A 67 17.33 30.45 -3.36
N MET A 68 16.41 30.19 -4.31
CA MET A 68 16.74 30.01 -5.73
C MET A 68 16.10 31.08 -6.64
N PRO A 69 16.62 32.31 -6.66
CA PRO A 69 16.20 33.30 -7.64
C PRO A 69 16.75 32.91 -9.02
N ILE A 70 15.92 32.29 -9.85
CA ILE A 70 16.29 31.89 -11.22
C ILE A 70 15.45 32.66 -12.25
N THR A 71 16.10 33.17 -13.29
CA THR A 71 15.42 33.83 -14.42
C THR A 71 14.92 32.81 -15.44
N TYR A 72 14.03 33.21 -16.34
CA TYR A 72 13.52 32.31 -17.38
C TYR A 72 14.64 31.76 -18.28
N SER A 73 15.60 32.59 -18.69
CA SER A 73 16.75 32.14 -19.49
C SER A 73 17.60 31.11 -18.77
N GLN A 74 17.92 31.37 -17.50
CA GLN A 74 18.67 30.41 -16.67
C GLN A 74 17.90 29.11 -16.45
N PHE A 75 16.58 29.16 -16.35
CA PHE A 75 15.76 27.95 -16.25
C PHE A 75 15.80 27.12 -17.54
N GLN A 76 15.78 27.77 -18.72
CA GLN A 76 15.94 27.09 -20.01
C GLN A 76 17.31 26.42 -20.14
N GLU A 77 18.39 27.08 -19.68
CA GLU A 77 19.75 26.52 -19.68
C GLU A 77 19.92 25.38 -18.65
N LEU A 78 19.39 25.57 -17.44
CA LEU A 78 19.45 24.59 -16.36
C LEU A 78 18.68 23.31 -16.72
N GLY A 79 17.50 23.50 -17.32
CA GLY A 79 16.56 22.44 -17.63
C GLY A 79 15.72 21.98 -16.44
N GLU A 80 14.57 21.39 -16.76
CA GLU A 80 13.57 20.92 -15.80
C GLU A 80 14.14 19.87 -14.82
N SER A 81 14.92 18.91 -15.32
CA SER A 81 15.51 17.83 -14.51
C SER A 81 16.44 18.35 -13.43
N CYS A 82 17.30 19.32 -13.77
CA CYS A 82 18.26 19.89 -12.84
C CYS A 82 17.59 20.77 -11.79
N LEU A 83 16.52 21.49 -12.15
CA LEU A 83 15.71 22.21 -11.17
C LEU A 83 15.11 21.24 -10.13
N ILE A 84 14.54 20.13 -10.59
CA ILE A 84 13.95 19.11 -9.71
C ILE A 84 15.03 18.52 -8.79
N ASN A 85 16.21 18.19 -9.31
CA ASN A 85 17.33 17.69 -8.50
C ASN A 85 17.71 18.70 -7.40
N ARG A 86 17.85 19.99 -7.74
CA ARG A 86 18.16 21.03 -6.73
C ARG A 86 17.07 21.17 -5.67
N LEU A 87 15.79 21.02 -6.05
CA LEU A 87 14.69 21.03 -5.09
C LEU A 87 14.73 19.83 -4.15
N ILE A 88 15.09 18.65 -4.67
CA ILE A 88 15.33 17.45 -3.86
C ILE A 88 16.50 17.69 -2.89
N ASP A 89 17.62 18.24 -3.37
CA ASP A 89 18.82 18.50 -2.56
C ASP A 89 18.55 19.48 -1.41
N ILE A 90 17.66 20.46 -1.61
CA ILE A 90 17.25 21.44 -0.59
C ILE A 90 16.15 20.86 0.35
N GLY A 91 15.63 19.67 0.05
CA GLY A 91 14.56 19.02 0.82
C GLY A 91 13.16 19.54 0.52
N ALA A 92 12.97 20.29 -0.58
CA ALA A 92 11.69 20.83 -1.00
C ALA A 92 10.83 19.82 -1.80
N TYR A 93 10.71 18.59 -1.29
CA TYR A 93 10.08 17.45 -1.99
C TYR A 93 8.62 17.70 -2.41
N GLY A 94 7.82 18.33 -1.55
CA GLY A 94 6.42 18.64 -1.87
C GLY A 94 6.29 19.55 -3.09
N LEU A 95 7.13 20.57 -3.18
CA LEU A 95 7.15 21.45 -4.35
C LEU A 95 7.72 20.73 -5.58
N ALA A 96 8.77 19.93 -5.42
CA ALA A 96 9.33 19.14 -6.51
C ALA A 96 8.27 18.22 -7.14
N ALA A 97 7.43 17.57 -6.32
CA ALA A 97 6.34 16.73 -6.78
C ALA A 97 5.25 17.52 -7.53
N GLU A 98 4.86 18.70 -7.02
CA GLU A 98 3.92 19.60 -7.69
C GLU A 98 4.46 20.07 -9.06
N ILE A 99 5.73 20.45 -9.12
CA ILE A 99 6.40 20.88 -10.36
C ILE A 99 6.44 19.75 -11.40
N CYS A 100 6.78 18.52 -10.99
CA CYS A 100 6.72 17.36 -11.87
C CYS A 100 5.32 17.15 -12.47
N SER A 101 4.27 17.35 -11.66
CA SER A 101 2.87 17.28 -12.13
C SER A 101 2.54 18.37 -13.15
N TRP A 102 2.97 19.62 -12.92
CA TRP A 102 2.69 20.72 -13.84
C TRP A 102 3.42 20.58 -15.17
N LEU A 103 4.67 20.12 -15.16
CA LEU A 103 5.48 19.92 -16.36
C LEU A 103 5.00 18.72 -17.20
N LYS A 104 4.17 17.83 -16.64
CA LYS A 104 3.66 16.61 -17.28
C LYS A 104 4.79 15.68 -17.74
N ARG A 105 5.79 15.47 -16.88
CA ARG A 105 6.84 14.48 -17.13
C ARG A 105 6.30 13.06 -17.04
N ASP A 106 6.95 12.14 -17.73
CA ASP A 106 6.66 10.71 -17.62
C ASP A 106 6.78 10.22 -16.17
N GLN A 107 5.97 9.22 -15.83
CA GLN A 107 5.74 8.80 -14.45
C GLN A 107 7.03 8.38 -13.72
N GLN A 108 7.95 7.70 -14.42
CA GLN A 108 9.20 7.15 -13.85
C GLN A 108 10.30 8.20 -13.60
N GLU A 109 10.46 9.20 -14.47
CA GLU A 109 11.42 10.30 -14.25
C GLU A 109 10.81 11.47 -13.45
N GLY A 110 9.50 11.45 -13.25
CA GLY A 110 8.74 12.53 -12.62
C GLY A 110 8.50 12.30 -11.14
N ILE A 111 7.22 12.10 -10.80
CA ILE A 111 6.73 12.13 -9.41
C ILE A 111 7.23 10.92 -8.61
N ASP A 112 7.39 9.74 -9.23
CA ASP A 112 7.86 8.53 -8.55
C ASP A 112 9.21 8.71 -7.89
N ARG A 113 10.16 9.25 -8.65
CA ARG A 113 11.52 9.49 -8.18
C ARG A 113 11.52 10.43 -6.98
N VAL A 114 10.80 11.55 -7.06
CA VAL A 114 10.72 12.52 -5.96
C VAL A 114 10.13 11.88 -4.70
N LEU A 115 9.06 11.10 -4.85
CA LEU A 115 8.42 10.42 -3.72
C LEU A 115 9.31 9.35 -3.11
N LEU A 116 10.04 8.60 -3.93
CA LEU A 116 10.97 7.57 -3.49
C LEU A 116 12.13 8.18 -2.68
N GLU A 117 12.77 9.23 -3.19
CA GLU A 117 13.82 9.95 -2.47
C GLU A 117 13.29 10.55 -1.16
N TRP A 118 12.11 11.17 -1.20
CA TRP A 118 11.49 11.76 -0.01
C TRP A 118 11.25 10.71 1.09
N VAL A 119 10.63 9.59 0.72
CA VAL A 119 10.35 8.49 1.64
C VAL A 119 11.65 7.86 2.17
N GLN A 120 12.67 7.71 1.34
CA GLN A 120 13.97 7.19 1.78
C GLN A 120 14.63 8.10 2.82
N VAL A 121 14.63 9.41 2.59
CA VAL A 121 15.17 10.37 3.56
C VAL A 121 14.37 10.34 4.87
N LEU A 122 13.03 10.26 4.81
CA LEU A 122 12.21 10.12 6.02
C LEU A 122 12.56 8.86 6.82
N LEU A 123 12.80 7.74 6.13
CA LEU A 123 13.21 6.49 6.77
C LEU A 123 14.61 6.59 7.39
N GLN A 124 15.55 7.29 6.74
CA GLN A 124 16.90 7.54 7.28
C GLN A 124 16.85 8.43 8.53
N LEU A 125 15.93 9.41 8.56
CA LEU A 125 15.72 10.28 9.72
C LEU A 125 14.97 9.59 10.87
N GLY A 126 14.42 8.39 10.64
CA GLY A 126 13.65 7.63 11.63
C GLY A 126 12.17 8.01 11.70
N ASP A 127 11.69 8.89 10.82
CA ASP A 127 10.28 9.32 10.77
C ASP A 127 9.41 8.30 10.02
N VAL A 128 9.26 7.11 10.62
CA VAL A 128 8.53 5.97 10.05
C VAL A 128 7.06 6.30 9.79
N GLN A 129 6.42 7.03 10.70
CA GLN A 129 5.00 7.40 10.56
C GLN A 129 4.79 8.27 9.32
N GLU A 130 5.61 9.31 9.15
CA GLU A 130 5.49 10.22 8.01
C GLU A 130 5.86 9.52 6.69
N ALA A 131 6.87 8.64 6.70
CA ALA A 131 7.20 7.83 5.53
C ALA A 131 6.00 6.97 5.08
N LEU A 132 5.31 6.31 6.01
CA LEU A 132 4.15 5.49 5.72
C LEU A 132 2.93 6.32 5.29
N THR A 133 2.64 7.45 5.94
CA THR A 133 1.51 8.32 5.55
C THR A 133 1.72 8.90 4.15
N ARG A 134 2.95 9.29 3.81
CA ARG A 134 3.30 9.78 2.46
C ARG A 134 3.20 8.69 1.41
N ALA A 135 3.70 7.49 1.69
CA ALA A 135 3.56 6.35 0.80
C ALA A 135 2.09 5.97 0.58
N ALA A 136 1.25 6.03 1.62
CA ALA A 136 -0.18 5.79 1.52
C ALA A 136 -0.89 6.87 0.69
N ALA A 137 -0.58 8.15 0.93
CA ALA A 137 -1.14 9.27 0.19
C ALA A 137 -0.76 9.25 -1.30
N ALA A 138 0.42 8.73 -1.63
CA ALA A 138 0.85 8.56 -3.01
C ALA A 138 -0.01 7.53 -3.79
N GLN A 139 -0.73 6.63 -3.09
CA GLN A 139 -1.52 5.55 -3.68
C GLN A 139 -0.71 4.68 -4.66
N ARG A 140 0.59 4.48 -4.37
CA ARG A 140 1.47 3.63 -5.18
C ARG A 140 1.84 2.38 -4.37
N PRO A 141 1.27 1.20 -4.69
CA PRO A 141 1.53 -0.03 -3.94
C PRO A 141 3.01 -0.38 -3.86
N GLN A 142 3.77 -0.13 -4.94
CA GLN A 142 5.21 -0.42 -4.99
C GLN A 142 6.02 0.39 -3.96
N LEU A 143 5.70 1.68 -3.78
CA LEU A 143 6.35 2.52 -2.77
C LEU A 143 6.02 2.00 -1.37
N MET A 144 4.75 1.72 -1.09
CA MET A 144 4.34 1.18 0.21
C MET A 144 5.05 -0.14 0.54
N HIS A 145 5.10 -1.05 -0.43
CA HIS A 145 5.79 -2.32 -0.29
C HIS A 145 7.31 -2.14 -0.04
N GLN A 146 7.96 -1.18 -0.71
CA GLN A 146 9.36 -0.85 -0.45
C GLN A 146 9.57 -0.34 0.98
N VAL A 147 8.68 0.53 1.47
CA VAL A 147 8.73 1.05 2.86
C VAL A 147 8.60 -0.08 3.86
N VAL A 148 7.55 -0.90 3.74
CA VAL A 148 7.29 -2.02 4.66
C VAL A 148 8.48 -2.99 4.67
N ARG A 149 9.02 -3.34 3.49
CA ARG A 149 10.19 -4.22 3.38
C ARG A 149 11.44 -3.60 4.02
N HIS A 150 11.65 -2.29 3.88
CA HIS A 150 12.78 -1.61 4.52
C HIS A 150 12.65 -1.66 6.04
N LEU A 151 11.46 -1.38 6.58
CA LEU A 151 11.18 -1.44 8.01
C LEU A 151 11.43 -2.84 8.59
N MET A 152 10.97 -3.89 7.90
CA MET A 152 11.19 -5.29 8.31
C MET A 152 12.67 -5.68 8.39
N LYS A 153 13.54 -5.07 7.58
CA LYS A 153 14.98 -5.39 7.54
C LYS A 153 15.83 -4.54 8.49
N GLY A 154 15.42 -3.30 8.75
CA GLY A 154 16.27 -2.30 9.42
C GLY A 154 15.86 -1.94 10.84
N GLN A 155 14.58 -2.09 11.21
CA GLN A 155 14.04 -1.56 12.46
C GLN A 155 13.53 -2.67 13.39
N LYS A 156 13.36 -2.35 14.68
CA LYS A 156 12.79 -3.28 15.64
C LYS A 156 11.31 -3.50 15.35
N ARG A 157 10.89 -4.77 15.41
CA ARG A 157 9.51 -5.21 15.16
C ARG A 157 8.43 -4.39 15.85
N ALA A 158 8.56 -4.20 17.15
CA ALA A 158 7.56 -3.49 17.95
C ALA A 158 7.34 -2.03 17.50
N GLU A 159 8.38 -1.38 16.97
CA GLU A 159 8.33 0.03 16.57
C GLU A 159 7.59 0.21 15.24
N TYR A 160 7.90 -0.62 14.24
CA TYR A 160 7.25 -0.51 12.94
C TYR A 160 5.85 -1.13 12.92
N GLU A 161 5.55 -2.19 13.70
CA GLU A 161 4.22 -2.81 13.72
C GLU A 161 3.15 -1.85 14.22
N LEU A 162 3.46 -1.06 15.25
CA LEU A 162 2.53 -0.03 15.75
C LEU A 162 2.25 1.04 14.69
N ALA A 163 3.24 1.37 13.85
CA ALA A 163 3.10 2.32 12.76
C ALA A 163 2.26 1.76 11.62
N ILE A 164 2.57 0.54 11.19
CA ILE A 164 1.87 -0.16 10.11
C ILE A 164 0.39 -0.35 10.46
N ARG A 165 0.07 -0.71 11.71
CA ARG A 165 -1.32 -0.92 12.17
C ARG A 165 -2.22 0.29 11.97
N LYS A 166 -1.68 1.51 12.04
CA LYS A 166 -2.45 2.76 11.86
C LYS A 166 -2.89 2.99 10.42
N ILE A 167 -2.29 2.28 9.45
CA ILE A 167 -2.49 2.50 8.03
C ILE A 167 -3.00 1.18 7.41
N PRO A 168 -4.31 1.05 7.10
CA PRO A 168 -4.90 -0.21 6.66
C PRO A 168 -4.21 -0.84 5.43
N LEU A 169 -3.82 -0.01 4.46
CA LEU A 169 -3.10 -0.49 3.27
C LEU A 169 -1.73 -1.08 3.62
N ALA A 170 -0.99 -0.45 4.54
CA ALA A 170 0.30 -0.96 4.99
C ALA A 170 0.13 -2.27 5.77
N GLN A 171 -0.90 -2.36 6.62
CA GLN A 171 -1.22 -3.56 7.38
C GLN A 171 -1.55 -4.75 6.48
N CYS A 172 -2.34 -4.53 5.42
CA CYS A 172 -2.68 -5.55 4.44
C CYS A 172 -1.42 -6.09 3.74
N LEU A 173 -0.58 -5.18 3.22
CA LEU A 173 0.66 -5.56 2.53
C LEU A 173 1.67 -6.24 3.47
N TYR A 174 1.72 -5.84 4.74
CA TYR A 174 2.56 -6.50 5.74
C TYR A 174 2.10 -7.94 6.02
N GLN A 175 0.78 -8.16 6.14
CA GLN A 175 0.22 -9.51 6.28
C GLN A 175 0.53 -10.37 5.05
N ASP A 176 0.36 -9.84 3.84
CA ASP A 176 0.70 -10.55 2.60
C ASP A 176 2.19 -10.91 2.54
N LEU A 177 3.08 -9.99 2.88
CA LEU A 177 4.52 -10.25 2.91
C LEU A 177 4.91 -11.32 3.92
N ILE A 178 4.28 -11.34 5.09
CA ILE A 178 4.51 -12.37 6.09
C ILE A 178 3.95 -13.71 5.64
N ARG A 179 2.82 -13.73 4.93
CA ARG A 179 2.28 -14.96 4.34
C ARG A 179 3.29 -15.55 3.36
N ASP A 180 3.82 -14.74 2.46
CA ASP A 180 4.83 -15.17 1.48
C ASP A 180 6.14 -15.63 2.14
N GLU A 181 6.54 -15.03 3.27
CA GLU A 181 7.67 -15.54 4.08
C GLU A 181 7.32 -16.81 4.85
N SER A 182 6.05 -17.00 5.23
CA SER A 182 5.60 -18.15 6.02
C SER A 182 5.57 -19.46 5.24
N GLU A 183 5.31 -19.42 3.92
CA GLU A 183 5.52 -20.57 3.02
C GLU A 183 6.96 -21.11 3.07
N ARG A 184 7.91 -20.29 3.58
CA ARG A 184 9.32 -20.64 3.75
C ARG A 184 9.72 -20.97 5.20
N GLY A 185 8.80 -20.94 6.17
CA GLY A 185 9.02 -21.52 7.50
C GLY A 185 8.62 -20.73 8.75
N SER A 186 7.75 -19.71 8.70
CA SER A 186 7.37 -18.91 9.90
C SER A 186 5.87 -18.74 10.14
N SER A 187 5.12 -19.85 10.20
CA SER A 187 3.68 -19.89 10.50
C SER A 187 3.31 -19.23 11.84
N LYS A 188 4.19 -19.28 12.85
CA LYS A 188 3.94 -18.69 14.18
C LYS A 188 3.83 -17.15 14.16
N MET A 189 4.53 -16.48 13.25
CA MET A 189 4.48 -15.02 13.15
C MET A 189 3.14 -14.54 12.60
N MET A 190 2.60 -15.26 11.60
CA MET A 190 1.27 -15.00 11.07
C MET A 190 0.22 -15.11 12.17
N LEU A 191 0.24 -16.19 12.94
CA LEU A 191 -0.71 -16.42 14.03
C LEU A 191 -0.71 -15.25 15.04
N ALA A 192 0.47 -14.79 15.47
CA ALA A 192 0.57 -13.66 16.41
C ALA A 192 -0.09 -12.37 15.88
N LEU A 193 -0.03 -12.13 14.57
CA LEU A 193 -0.69 -10.97 13.96
C LEU A 193 -2.21 -11.13 13.88
N LEU A 194 -2.67 -12.34 13.59
CA LEU A 194 -4.10 -12.65 13.58
C LEU A 194 -4.69 -12.52 14.99
N GLU A 195 -3.99 -13.00 16.02
CA GLU A 195 -4.35 -12.83 17.43
C GLU A 195 -4.45 -11.35 17.82
N GLN A 196 -3.44 -10.55 17.48
CA GLN A 196 -3.42 -9.11 17.73
C GLN A 196 -4.55 -8.36 17.02
N ALA A 197 -4.94 -8.80 15.82
CA ALA A 197 -6.02 -8.23 15.04
C ALA A 197 -7.41 -8.70 15.50
N SER A 198 -7.48 -9.70 16.40
CA SER A 198 -8.71 -10.40 16.75
C SER A 198 -9.44 -10.96 15.51
N ASP A 199 -8.67 -11.35 14.50
CA ASP A 199 -9.17 -11.97 13.26
C ASP A 199 -9.42 -13.46 13.51
N PHE A 200 -10.49 -13.75 14.24
CA PHE A 200 -10.82 -15.10 14.72
C PHE A 200 -11.13 -16.08 13.58
N GLU A 201 -11.63 -15.59 12.44
CA GLU A 201 -11.88 -16.40 11.25
C GLU A 201 -10.56 -16.97 10.72
N ARG A 202 -9.58 -16.09 10.47
CA ARG A 202 -8.27 -16.52 9.97
C ARG A 202 -7.47 -17.31 11.02
N GLN A 203 -7.62 -17.02 12.32
CA GLN A 203 -7.04 -17.85 13.38
C GLN A 203 -7.57 -19.28 13.33
N THR A 204 -8.88 -19.44 13.14
CA THR A 204 -9.53 -20.76 13.03
C THR A 204 -8.98 -21.52 11.83
N MET A 205 -8.91 -20.88 10.66
CA MET A 205 -8.34 -21.47 9.45
C MET A 205 -6.88 -21.88 9.63
N PHE A 206 -6.07 -21.03 10.26
CA PHE A 206 -4.67 -21.33 10.56
C PHE A 206 -4.52 -22.58 11.43
N HIS A 207 -5.33 -22.71 12.49
CA HIS A 207 -5.28 -23.86 13.37
C HIS A 207 -5.77 -25.15 12.70
N LEU A 208 -6.73 -25.05 11.78
CA LEU A 208 -7.20 -26.19 10.99
C LEU A 208 -6.14 -26.68 10.00
N ASP A 209 -5.47 -25.76 9.29
CA ASP A 209 -4.37 -26.09 8.39
C ASP A 209 -3.17 -26.73 9.15
N ALA A 210 -2.86 -26.21 10.34
CA ALA A 210 -1.87 -26.82 11.22
C ALA A 210 -2.29 -28.23 11.70
N LEU A 211 -3.59 -28.44 11.95
CA LEU A 211 -4.14 -29.72 12.38
C LEU A 211 -3.99 -30.78 11.29
N GLU A 212 -4.25 -30.45 10.02
CA GLU A 212 -4.12 -31.36 8.87
C GLU A 212 -2.68 -31.87 8.68
N ASN A 213 -1.70 -30.99 8.87
CA ASN A 213 -0.29 -31.29 8.66
C ASN A 213 0.42 -31.91 9.88
N GLU A 214 -0.20 -31.87 11.07
CA GLU A 214 0.41 -32.35 12.31
C GLU A 214 0.29 -33.87 12.48
N ILE A 215 1.43 -34.51 12.77
CA ILE A 215 1.53 -35.97 12.97
C ILE A 215 1.33 -36.32 14.44
N ASN A 216 1.74 -35.44 15.36
CA ASN A 216 1.67 -35.72 16.79
C ASN A 216 0.22 -35.56 17.30
N PRO A 217 -0.41 -36.62 17.86
CA PRO A 217 -1.80 -36.56 18.31
C PRO A 217 -2.05 -35.54 19.42
N ALA A 218 -1.07 -35.33 20.32
CA ALA A 218 -1.19 -34.37 21.41
C ALA A 218 -1.22 -32.92 20.91
N GLU A 219 -0.38 -32.59 19.93
CA GLU A 219 -0.36 -31.26 19.31
C GLU A 219 -1.57 -31.06 18.39
N ARG A 220 -2.01 -32.11 17.69
CA ARG A 220 -3.26 -32.09 16.90
C ARG A 220 -4.47 -31.73 17.76
N LEU A 221 -4.59 -32.32 18.95
CA LEU A 221 -5.62 -31.97 19.94
C LEU A 221 -5.49 -30.53 20.47
N ASN A 222 -4.26 -30.03 20.61
CA ASN A 222 -3.99 -28.65 21.02
C ASN A 222 -4.46 -27.66 19.94
N TYR A 223 -4.13 -27.91 18.67
CA TYR A 223 -4.62 -27.10 17.55
C TYR A 223 -6.15 -27.14 17.44
N LEU A 224 -6.77 -28.31 17.62
CA LEU A 224 -8.23 -28.43 17.63
C LEU A 224 -8.87 -27.59 18.75
N ARG A 225 -8.27 -27.60 19.95
CA ARG A 225 -8.73 -26.80 21.08
C ARG A 225 -8.65 -25.30 20.77
N ARG A 226 -7.54 -24.85 20.17
CA ARG A 226 -7.33 -23.44 19.79
C ARG A 226 -8.25 -23.00 18.64
N ALA A 227 -8.49 -23.86 17.65
CA ALA A 227 -9.46 -23.63 16.58
C ALA A 227 -10.87 -23.43 17.16
N LYS A 228 -11.27 -24.29 18.10
CA LYS A 228 -12.57 -24.18 18.80
C LYS A 228 -12.68 -22.87 19.60
N GLU A 229 -11.64 -22.50 20.33
CA GLU A 229 -11.63 -21.25 21.10
C GLU A 229 -11.74 -20.02 20.18
N SER A 230 -11.04 -20.04 19.05
CA SER A 230 -11.12 -18.99 18.03
C SER A 230 -12.51 -18.92 17.40
N ALA A 231 -13.11 -20.05 17.00
CA ALA A 231 -14.46 -20.10 16.45
C ALA A 231 -15.53 -19.59 17.44
N ARG A 232 -15.39 -19.92 18.73
CA ARG A 232 -16.25 -19.39 19.77
C ARG A 232 -16.14 -17.87 19.88
N ASN A 233 -14.93 -17.33 19.78
CA ASN A 233 -14.70 -15.88 19.81
C ASN A 233 -15.20 -15.16 18.53
N MET A 234 -15.21 -15.86 17.39
CA MET A 234 -15.82 -15.38 16.15
C MET A 234 -17.35 -15.24 16.25
N GLY A 235 -18.00 -16.04 17.11
CA GLY A 235 -19.44 -16.01 17.32
C GLY A 235 -20.26 -16.80 16.29
N ASP A 236 -19.59 -17.57 15.42
CA ASP A 236 -20.25 -18.50 14.49
C ASP A 236 -20.58 -19.81 15.20
N LYS A 237 -21.86 -19.94 15.57
CA LYS A 237 -22.37 -21.13 16.27
C LYS A 237 -22.27 -22.40 15.43
N GLY A 238 -22.38 -22.30 14.11
CA GLY A 238 -22.33 -23.49 13.24
C GLY A 238 -20.93 -24.09 13.23
N VAL A 239 -19.91 -23.25 13.06
CA VAL A 239 -18.51 -23.70 13.10
C VAL A 239 -18.13 -24.17 14.52
N GLU A 240 -18.59 -23.47 15.56
CA GLU A 240 -18.35 -23.86 16.95
C GLU A 240 -18.96 -25.25 17.27
N GLU A 241 -20.20 -25.52 16.84
CA GLU A 241 -20.86 -26.82 17.02
C GLU A 241 -20.10 -27.95 16.31
N LEU A 242 -19.69 -27.73 15.05
CA LEU A 242 -18.89 -28.71 14.30
C LEU A 242 -17.57 -29.03 15.00
N LEU A 243 -16.83 -28.00 15.45
CA LEU A 243 -15.57 -28.20 16.16
C LEU A 243 -15.77 -28.84 17.53
N ASN A 244 -16.90 -28.59 18.20
CA ASN A 244 -17.27 -29.27 19.44
C ASN A 244 -17.47 -30.76 19.24
N ASP A 245 -18.18 -31.15 18.20
CA ASP A 245 -18.47 -32.56 17.92
C ASP A 245 -17.22 -33.31 17.48
N ILE A 246 -16.34 -32.68 16.67
CA ILE A 246 -15.02 -33.23 16.33
C ILE A 246 -14.16 -33.38 17.60
N ALA A 247 -14.13 -32.37 18.47
CA ALA A 247 -13.35 -32.42 19.72
C ALA A 247 -13.86 -33.45 20.72
N ALA A 248 -15.15 -33.77 20.71
CA ALA A 248 -15.73 -34.83 21.53
C ALA A 248 -15.30 -36.23 21.05
N PHE A 249 -15.08 -36.40 19.75
CA PHE A 249 -14.69 -37.68 19.15
C PHE A 249 -13.17 -37.94 19.17
N ALA A 250 -12.36 -36.88 19.02
CA ALA A 250 -10.91 -36.97 18.83
C ALA A 250 -10.14 -37.76 19.93
N PRO A 251 -10.42 -37.61 21.25
CA PRO A 251 -9.71 -38.38 22.27
C PRO A 251 -9.89 -39.90 22.10
N GLY A 252 -11.11 -40.33 21.77
CA GLY A 252 -11.41 -41.74 21.52
C GLY A 252 -10.78 -42.28 20.24
N GLN A 253 -10.53 -41.42 19.24
CA GLN A 253 -9.74 -41.80 18.06
C GLN A 253 -8.28 -42.04 18.41
N SER A 254 -7.72 -41.21 19.29
CA SER A 254 -6.34 -41.34 19.73
C SER A 254 -6.08 -42.62 20.54
N GLU A 255 -7.01 -42.97 21.43
CA GLU A 255 -6.97 -44.25 22.15
C GLU A 255 -7.00 -45.47 21.20
N ARG A 256 -7.60 -45.32 20.02
CA ARG A 256 -7.67 -46.35 18.98
C ARG A 256 -6.51 -46.32 17.98
N GLY A 257 -5.63 -45.31 18.05
CA GLY A 257 -4.58 -45.08 17.04
C GLY A 257 -5.12 -44.68 15.66
N GLN A 258 -6.30 -44.08 15.62
CA GLN A 258 -7.06 -43.72 14.41
C GLN A 258 -7.08 -42.19 14.17
N ASP A 259 -6.05 -41.47 14.60
CA ASP A 259 -6.02 -39.99 14.64
C ASP A 259 -6.23 -39.29 13.28
N GLN A 260 -6.01 -40.01 12.18
CA GLN A 260 -6.15 -39.51 10.81
C GLN A 260 -7.44 -39.98 10.11
N LEU A 261 -8.21 -40.88 10.71
CA LEU A 261 -9.47 -41.34 10.14
C LEU A 261 -10.57 -40.31 10.37
N THR A 262 -11.46 -40.14 9.41
CA THR A 262 -12.66 -39.34 9.64
C THR A 262 -13.65 -40.11 10.53
N ILE A 263 -14.62 -39.39 11.12
CA ILE A 263 -15.73 -40.01 11.86
C ILE A 263 -16.43 -41.06 10.98
N ARG A 264 -16.62 -40.74 9.70
CA ARG A 264 -17.23 -41.64 8.71
C ARG A 264 -16.41 -42.92 8.53
N ASP A 265 -15.10 -42.79 8.32
CA ASP A 265 -14.23 -43.95 8.10
C ASP A 265 -14.17 -44.84 9.34
N THR A 266 -14.16 -44.22 10.53
CA THR A 266 -14.21 -44.93 11.80
C THR A 266 -15.52 -45.73 11.95
N VAL A 267 -16.66 -45.16 11.59
CA VAL A 267 -17.95 -45.86 11.64
C VAL A 267 -17.99 -47.01 10.62
N ILE A 268 -17.42 -46.82 9.43
CA ILE A 268 -17.33 -47.87 8.39
C ILE A 268 -16.47 -49.04 8.88
N GLU A 269 -15.34 -48.77 9.52
CA GLU A 269 -14.45 -49.81 10.05
C GLU A 269 -15.14 -50.69 11.10
N PHE A 270 -15.99 -50.10 11.94
CA PHE A 270 -16.75 -50.81 12.99
C PHE A 270 -18.19 -51.16 12.60
N ALA A 271 -18.55 -51.11 11.31
CA ALA A 271 -19.93 -51.34 10.85
C ALA A 271 -20.50 -52.72 11.23
N ALA A 272 -19.64 -53.71 11.47
CA ALA A 272 -20.03 -55.04 11.92
C ALA A 272 -20.48 -55.10 13.40
N ASP A 273 -20.15 -54.08 14.20
CA ASP A 273 -20.47 -54.01 15.63
C ASP A 273 -21.55 -52.93 15.90
N PRO A 274 -22.83 -53.32 16.02
CA PRO A 274 -23.92 -52.37 16.19
C PRO A 274 -23.85 -51.58 17.51
N GLN A 275 -23.18 -52.12 18.54
CA GLN A 275 -23.03 -51.41 19.82
C GLN A 275 -22.02 -50.27 19.69
N LYS A 276 -20.88 -50.51 19.02
CA LYS A 276 -19.88 -49.45 18.75
C LYS A 276 -20.41 -48.39 17.81
N VAL A 277 -21.18 -48.77 16.78
CA VAL A 277 -21.83 -47.79 15.88
C VAL A 277 -22.79 -46.88 16.65
N ALA A 278 -23.60 -47.44 17.57
CA ALA A 278 -24.47 -46.66 18.43
C ALA A 278 -23.69 -45.73 19.39
N GLN A 279 -22.56 -46.20 19.92
CA GLN A 279 -21.67 -45.40 20.75
C GLN A 279 -21.06 -44.23 19.98
N PHE A 280 -20.55 -44.45 18.77
CA PHE A 280 -19.96 -43.40 17.93
C PHE A 280 -21.01 -42.40 17.44
N LYS A 281 -22.21 -42.88 17.10
CA LYS A 281 -23.35 -42.03 16.79
C LYS A 281 -23.69 -41.06 17.92
N HIS A 282 -23.70 -41.54 19.17
CA HIS A 282 -23.94 -40.70 20.34
C HIS A 282 -22.77 -39.73 20.59
N GLN A 283 -21.52 -40.19 20.45
CA GLN A 283 -20.34 -39.35 20.67
C GLN A 283 -20.19 -38.22 19.65
N ALA A 284 -20.49 -38.49 18.37
CA ALA A 284 -20.39 -37.52 17.28
C ALA A 284 -21.73 -36.82 16.95
N LYS A 285 -22.79 -37.08 17.74
CA LYS A 285 -24.15 -36.54 17.55
C LYS A 285 -24.71 -36.66 16.12
N LEU A 286 -24.46 -37.80 15.47
CA LEU A 286 -24.94 -38.05 14.11
C LEU A 286 -26.46 -38.24 14.08
N THR A 287 -27.11 -37.68 13.07
CA THR A 287 -28.55 -37.89 12.82
C THR A 287 -28.83 -39.32 12.34
N ASP A 288 -30.09 -39.79 12.46
CA ASP A 288 -30.47 -41.13 11.96
C ASP A 288 -30.24 -41.32 10.44
N LYS A 289 -30.17 -40.22 9.69
CA LYS A 289 -29.92 -40.22 8.25
C LYS A 289 -28.43 -40.28 7.89
N GLN A 290 -27.56 -39.80 8.78
CA GLN A 290 -26.11 -39.79 8.61
C GLN A 290 -25.53 -41.12 9.08
#